data_AF-A0A3N7HAG3-F1
#
_entry.id   AF-A0A3N7HAG3-F1
#
_cell.length_a   1.000
_cell.length_b   1.000
_cell.length_c   1.000
_cell.angle_alpha   90.00
_cell.angle_beta   90.00
_cell.angle_gamma   90.00
#
_symmetry.space_group_name_H-M   'P 1'
#
loop_
_entity.id
_entity.type
_entity.pdbx_description
1 polymer ?
#
loop_
_entity_poly.entity_id
_entity_poly.type
_entity_poly.pdbx_seq_one_letter_code
_entity_poly.pdbx_strand_id
1 'polypeptide(L)'
;RAVGVPPNWPYNMDGFAAHWNKNTNAAWAFDTWFLNLFPREKVFLYNGGGYATLSFIPTLGTMILGLVAGNILRADLEPLKRIRLFLQWGVGLMLVALFFHFTGINPIVKRIWTPAWTLFSGGVCFLFLTAFYWIIDVAKKDRWSFFLKVIGVNSIAAYVIADGGIRTFFDRSLHIHLGQGFDQLFGSAYATLVSGSLVLLLEWLVLHWMYKQKIFIKI
;
A
#
# COMPACT_ATOMS: atom_id res chain seq x y z
N ARG A 1 13.44 4.70 -25.89
CA ARG A 1 11.97 4.71 -26.09
C ARG A 1 11.34 3.85 -25.00
N ALA A 2 10.39 4.37 -24.22
CA ALA A 2 9.68 3.60 -23.20
C ALA A 2 8.83 2.52 -23.86
N VAL A 3 9.06 1.25 -23.51
CA VAL A 3 8.41 0.08 -24.13
C VAL A 3 7.12 -0.24 -23.38
N GLY A 4 6.02 -0.52 -24.10
CA GLY A 4 4.74 -0.88 -23.48
C GLY A 4 4.00 0.30 -22.83
N VAL A 5 4.30 1.52 -23.27
CA VAL A 5 3.54 2.74 -22.95
C VAL A 5 3.23 3.50 -24.26
N PRO A 6 2.16 4.32 -24.30
CA PRO A 6 1.83 5.09 -25.49
C PRO A 6 3.01 5.95 -25.99
N PRO A 7 3.20 6.13 -27.31
CA PRO A 7 4.33 6.89 -27.86
C PRO A 7 4.44 8.33 -27.33
N ASN A 8 3.31 8.96 -27.00
CA ASN A 8 3.22 10.31 -26.46
C ASN A 8 2.73 10.30 -25.00
N TRP A 9 3.19 9.35 -24.19
CA TRP A 9 2.75 9.26 -22.81
C TRP A 9 3.21 10.49 -22.01
N PRO A 10 2.28 11.34 -21.51
CA PRO A 10 2.62 12.66 -20.94
C PRO A 10 3.36 12.57 -19.61
N TYR A 11 3.47 11.37 -19.03
CA TYR A 11 4.16 11.11 -17.76
C TYR A 11 5.60 10.64 -17.95
N ASN A 12 6.08 10.52 -19.19
CA ASN A 12 7.51 10.30 -19.42
C ASN A 12 8.29 11.52 -18.97
N MET A 13 9.34 11.28 -18.22
CA MET A 13 10.27 12.28 -17.71
C MET A 13 11.41 12.48 -18.70
N ASP A 14 11.95 13.69 -18.70
CA ASP A 14 13.09 14.10 -19.51
C ASP A 14 14.35 14.30 -18.67
N GLY A 15 15.50 14.52 -19.33
CA GLY A 15 16.78 14.75 -18.66
C GLY A 15 17.24 13.57 -17.81
N PHE A 16 17.83 13.84 -16.65
CA PHE A 16 18.29 12.78 -15.74
C PHE A 16 17.14 11.94 -15.18
N ALA A 17 15.98 12.55 -14.93
CA ALA A 17 14.80 11.86 -14.42
C ALA A 17 14.26 10.80 -15.41
N ALA A 18 14.60 10.89 -16.69
CA ALA A 18 14.25 9.88 -17.70
C ALA A 18 14.75 8.47 -17.37
N HIS A 19 15.80 8.34 -16.55
CA HIS A 19 16.28 7.05 -16.03
C HIS A 19 15.28 6.35 -15.10
N TRP A 20 14.21 7.05 -14.69
CA TRP A 20 13.11 6.51 -13.89
C TRP A 20 11.84 6.28 -14.73
N ASN A 21 11.94 6.39 -16.05
CA ASN A 21 10.80 6.07 -16.90
C ASN A 21 10.44 4.59 -16.81
N LYS A 22 9.14 4.33 -16.90
CA LYS A 22 8.61 2.97 -16.86
C LYS A 22 9.21 2.16 -18.03
N ASN A 23 9.61 0.94 -17.75
CA ASN A 23 10.13 -0.01 -18.74
C ASN A 23 11.36 0.50 -19.53
N THR A 24 12.13 1.43 -18.96
CA THR A 24 13.37 1.97 -19.57
C THR A 24 14.49 2.25 -18.57
N ASN A 25 14.23 1.98 -17.29
CA ASN A 25 15.18 2.23 -16.20
C ASN A 25 16.18 1.08 -16.01
N ALA A 26 17.15 1.25 -15.11
CA ALA A 26 18.17 0.24 -14.82
C ALA A 26 17.58 -1.09 -14.31
N ALA A 27 16.55 -1.03 -13.46
CA ALA A 27 15.85 -2.23 -13.00
C ALA A 27 15.20 -2.99 -14.16
N TRP A 28 14.80 -2.26 -15.21
CA TRP A 28 14.25 -2.84 -16.41
C TRP A 28 15.26 -3.49 -17.33
N ALA A 29 16.42 -2.86 -17.50
CA ALA A 29 17.53 -3.47 -18.21
C ALA A 29 17.91 -4.82 -17.57
N PHE A 30 17.88 -4.89 -16.24
CA PHE A 30 18.04 -6.15 -15.52
C PHE A 30 16.93 -7.16 -15.83
N ASP A 31 15.65 -6.79 -15.75
CA ASP A 31 14.54 -7.72 -16.01
C ASP A 31 14.54 -8.27 -17.43
N THR A 32 14.78 -7.42 -18.43
CA THR A 32 14.85 -7.84 -19.84
C THR A 32 16.04 -8.76 -20.12
N TRP A 33 17.14 -8.62 -19.39
CA TRP A 33 18.23 -9.59 -19.44
C TRP A 33 17.89 -10.87 -18.66
N PHE A 34 17.63 -10.74 -17.36
CA PHE A 34 17.46 -11.86 -16.41
C PHE A 34 16.25 -12.75 -16.74
N LEU A 35 15.08 -12.17 -17.00
CA LEU A 35 13.86 -12.95 -17.25
C LEU A 35 13.88 -13.66 -18.60
N ASN A 36 14.72 -13.21 -19.54
CA ASN A 36 14.90 -13.88 -20.83
C ASN A 36 15.93 -15.03 -20.78
N LEU A 37 16.61 -15.25 -19.65
CA LEU A 37 17.46 -16.43 -19.44
C LEU A 37 16.65 -17.72 -19.18
N PHE A 38 15.40 -17.58 -18.76
CA PHE A 38 14.53 -18.72 -18.44
C PHE A 38 13.70 -19.17 -19.65
N PRO A 39 13.37 -20.47 -19.78
CA PRO A 39 12.47 -20.96 -20.82
C PRO A 39 11.13 -20.22 -20.81
N ARG A 40 10.72 -19.72 -21.97
CA ARG A 40 9.51 -18.90 -22.13
C ARG A 40 8.98 -18.95 -23.56
N GLU A 41 7.67 -18.82 -23.71
CA GLU A 41 7.01 -18.84 -25.03
C GLU A 41 7.29 -17.59 -25.87
N LYS A 42 7.44 -16.42 -25.22
CA LYS A 42 7.66 -15.13 -25.88
C LYS A 42 8.69 -14.30 -25.12
N VAL A 43 9.54 -13.58 -25.84
CA VAL A 43 10.55 -12.68 -25.26
C VAL A 43 9.90 -11.67 -24.31
N PHE A 44 10.47 -11.50 -23.12
CA PHE A 44 10.08 -10.44 -22.20
C PHE A 44 10.51 -9.09 -22.74
N LEU A 45 9.52 -8.30 -23.12
CA LEU A 45 9.73 -6.91 -23.48
C LEU A 45 9.19 -5.99 -22.40
N TYR A 46 8.01 -6.31 -21.85
CA TYR A 46 7.43 -5.52 -20.78
C TYR A 46 6.36 -6.10 -19.88
N ASN A 47 6.05 -5.32 -18.84
CA ASN A 47 5.07 -5.53 -17.80
C ASN A 47 4.16 -4.29 -17.73
N GLY A 48 2.85 -4.50 -17.71
CA GLY A 48 1.85 -3.43 -17.54
C GLY A 48 1.88 -2.81 -16.14
N GLY A 49 2.32 -3.55 -15.12
CA GLY A 49 2.35 -3.12 -13.73
C GLY A 49 3.38 -2.03 -13.44
N GLY A 50 4.56 -2.08 -14.06
CA GLY A 50 5.69 -1.18 -13.75
C GLY A 50 6.60 -1.68 -12.64
N TYR A 51 6.24 -2.79 -11.97
CA TYR A 51 7.14 -3.50 -11.07
C TYR A 51 8.20 -4.25 -11.86
N ALA A 52 9.43 -4.15 -11.38
CA ALA A 52 10.59 -4.90 -11.87
C ALA A 52 11.10 -5.85 -10.79
N THR A 53 11.90 -6.84 -11.15
CA THR A 53 12.52 -7.78 -10.19
C THR A 53 13.28 -7.00 -9.12
N LEU A 54 14.13 -6.05 -9.52
CA LEU A 54 14.91 -5.22 -8.59
C LEU A 54 14.08 -4.23 -7.75
N SER A 55 12.75 -4.13 -7.94
CA SER A 55 11.88 -3.38 -7.04
C SER A 55 11.89 -3.95 -5.61
N PHE A 56 12.41 -5.17 -5.39
CA PHE A 56 12.60 -5.71 -4.03
C PHE A 56 13.55 -4.86 -3.16
N ILE A 57 14.48 -4.11 -3.77
CA ILE A 57 15.46 -3.27 -3.04
C ILE A 57 14.75 -2.09 -2.34
N PRO A 58 14.00 -1.24 -3.04
CA PRO A 58 13.27 -0.16 -2.37
C PRO A 58 12.12 -0.69 -1.48
N THR A 59 11.54 -1.87 -1.74
CA THR A 59 10.58 -2.47 -0.79
C THR A 59 11.25 -3.02 0.47
N LEU A 60 12.47 -3.57 0.40
CA LEU A 60 13.28 -3.87 1.60
C LEU A 60 13.45 -2.62 2.47
N GLY A 61 13.68 -1.46 1.86
CA GLY A 61 13.68 -0.18 2.56
C GLY A 61 12.41 0.06 3.38
N THR A 62 11.23 -0.17 2.79
CA THR A 62 9.95 -0.03 3.53
C THR A 62 9.83 -1.01 4.70
N MET A 63 10.32 -2.25 4.55
CA MET A 63 10.31 -3.24 5.64
C MET A 63 11.24 -2.83 6.78
N ILE A 64 12.44 -2.31 6.46
CA ILE A 64 13.38 -1.80 7.46
C ILE A 64 12.78 -0.61 8.22
N LEU A 65 12.12 0.33 7.52
CA LEU A 65 11.43 1.45 8.18
C LEU A 65 10.33 0.96 9.14
N GLY A 66 9.58 -0.08 8.75
CA GLY A 66 8.61 -0.74 9.62
C GLY A 66 9.26 -1.37 10.87
N LEU A 67 10.42 -2.02 10.71
CA LEU A 67 11.20 -2.57 11.82
C LEU A 67 11.70 -1.47 12.77
N VAL A 68 12.18 -0.34 12.23
CA VAL A 68 12.57 0.83 13.03
C VAL A 68 11.37 1.35 13.83
N ALA A 69 10.21 1.52 13.19
CA ALA A 69 8.98 1.96 13.86
C ALA A 69 8.57 1.00 14.99
N GLY A 70 8.59 -0.31 14.72
CA GLY A 70 8.29 -1.35 15.70
C GLY A 70 9.25 -1.36 16.88
N ASN A 71 10.55 -1.17 16.64
CA ASN A 71 11.55 -1.07 17.69
C ASN A 71 11.34 0.17 18.57
N ILE A 72 11.00 1.32 17.99
CA ILE A 72 10.67 2.53 18.74
C ILE A 72 9.39 2.34 19.58
N LEU A 73 8.38 1.63 19.05
CA LEU A 73 7.16 1.29 19.80
C LEU A 73 7.44 0.38 21.01
N ARG A 74 8.34 -0.59 20.86
CA ARG A 74 8.69 -1.57 21.90
C ARG A 74 9.68 -1.03 22.93
N ALA A 75 10.43 0.02 22.59
CA ALA A 75 11.40 0.61 23.48
C ALA A 75 10.73 1.23 24.72
N ASP A 76 11.40 1.10 25.87
CA ASP A 76 10.97 1.75 27.11
C ASP A 76 11.32 3.24 27.06
N LEU A 77 10.42 4.00 26.46
CA LEU A 77 10.54 5.43 26.21
C LEU A 77 9.28 6.13 26.70
N GLU A 78 9.48 7.30 27.32
CA GLU A 78 8.38 8.19 27.66
C GLU A 78 7.55 8.55 26.41
N PRO A 79 6.22 8.71 26.53
CA PRO A 79 5.34 8.93 25.39
C PRO A 79 5.73 10.15 24.53
N LEU A 80 6.15 11.25 25.15
CA LEU A 80 6.55 12.46 24.44
C LEU A 80 7.85 12.25 23.64
N LYS A 81 8.82 11.52 24.21
CA LYS A 81 10.07 11.18 23.52
C LYS A 81 9.79 10.27 22.32
N ARG A 82 8.88 9.32 22.47
CA ARG A 82 8.44 8.43 21.38
C ARG A 82 7.78 9.21 20.24
N ILE A 83 6.85 10.11 20.56
CA ILE A 83 6.20 11.00 19.58
C ILE A 83 7.24 11.84 18.83
N ARG A 84 8.19 12.44 19.55
CA ARG A 84 9.27 13.23 18.92
C ARG A 84 10.10 12.39 17.95
N LEU A 85 10.45 11.15 18.30
CA LEU A 85 11.18 10.26 17.40
C LEU A 85 10.38 9.93 16.14
N PHE A 86 9.10 9.61 16.25
CA PHE A 86 8.27 9.36 15.06
C PHE A 86 8.13 10.61 14.19
N LEU A 87 7.99 11.80 14.78
CA LEU A 87 7.97 13.05 14.02
C LEU A 87 9.31 13.33 13.32
N GLN A 88 10.44 13.10 13.99
CA GLN A 88 11.77 13.26 13.40
C GLN A 88 11.98 12.32 12.22
N TRP A 89 11.61 11.04 12.36
CA TRP A 89 11.66 10.09 11.24
C TRP A 89 10.67 10.48 10.14
N GLY A 90 9.43 10.81 10.48
CA GLY A 90 8.39 11.20 9.53
C GLY A 90 8.79 12.38 8.67
N VAL A 91 9.14 13.49 9.31
CA VAL A 91 9.55 14.74 8.63
C VAL A 91 10.90 14.55 7.93
N GLY A 92 11.88 13.91 8.58
CA GLY A 92 13.21 13.70 8.01
C GLY A 92 13.17 12.90 6.71
N LEU A 93 12.43 11.78 6.68
CA LEU A 93 12.28 10.96 5.48
C LEU A 93 11.55 11.72 4.36
N MET A 94 10.50 12.48 4.68
CA MET A 94 9.79 13.30 3.70
C MET A 94 10.69 14.38 3.10
N LEU A 95 11.47 15.09 3.92
CA LEU A 95 12.38 16.14 3.45
C LEU A 95 13.46 15.57 2.53
N VAL A 96 14.05 14.42 2.89
CA VAL A 96 15.03 13.73 2.03
C VAL A 96 14.40 13.30 0.71
N ALA A 97 13.18 12.75 0.75
CA ALA A 97 12.48 12.35 -0.47
C ALA A 97 12.14 13.54 -1.38
N LEU A 98 11.66 14.64 -0.81
CA LEU A 98 11.35 15.87 -1.53
C LEU A 98 12.61 16.50 -2.12
N PHE A 99 13.73 16.48 -1.40
CA PHE A 99 15.02 16.91 -1.91
C PHE A 99 15.41 16.13 -3.18
N PHE A 100 15.33 14.80 -3.15
CA PHE A 100 15.62 13.98 -4.33
C PHE A 100 14.64 14.20 -5.49
N HIS A 101 13.37 14.49 -5.16
CA HIS A 101 12.35 14.77 -6.15
C HIS A 101 12.62 16.09 -6.88
N PHE A 102 12.82 17.19 -6.14
CA PHE A 102 13.00 18.52 -6.71
C PHE A 102 14.37 18.71 -7.36
N THR A 103 15.39 17.95 -6.96
CA THR A 103 16.69 17.91 -7.66
C THR A 103 16.64 17.09 -8.95
N GLY A 104 15.56 16.36 -9.22
CA GLY A 104 15.41 15.51 -10.41
C GLY A 104 16.25 14.23 -10.39
N ILE A 105 16.94 13.94 -9.28
CA ILE A 105 17.81 12.77 -9.13
C ILE A 105 16.97 11.49 -8.99
N ASN A 106 15.95 11.52 -8.14
CA ASN A 106 15.07 10.37 -7.87
C ASN A 106 13.65 10.89 -7.63
N PRO A 107 12.77 10.84 -8.64
CA PRO A 107 11.42 11.36 -8.54
C PRO A 107 10.54 10.44 -7.70
N ILE A 108 9.58 11.02 -6.98
CA ILE A 108 8.60 10.28 -6.18
C ILE A 108 7.58 9.63 -7.12
N VAL A 109 7.84 8.38 -7.52
CA VAL A 109 6.95 7.60 -8.40
C VAL A 109 6.56 6.29 -7.74
N LYS A 110 5.27 6.19 -7.36
CA LYS A 110 4.66 4.98 -6.79
C LYS A 110 4.65 3.81 -7.78
N ARG A 111 4.37 4.09 -9.06
CA ARG A 111 4.09 3.05 -10.07
C ARG A 111 5.25 2.08 -10.32
N ILE A 112 6.49 2.54 -10.17
CA ILE A 112 7.70 1.72 -10.32
C ILE A 112 8.46 1.55 -8.98
N TRP A 113 7.83 1.95 -7.88
CA TRP A 113 8.38 1.86 -6.53
C TRP A 113 9.78 2.49 -6.37
N THR A 114 9.91 3.76 -6.75
CA THR A 114 11.19 4.49 -6.63
C THR A 114 11.69 4.58 -5.18
N PRO A 115 13.01 4.63 -4.93
CA PRO A 115 13.55 4.87 -3.59
C PRO A 115 13.04 6.15 -2.93
N ALA A 116 12.85 7.25 -3.69
CA ALA A 116 12.25 8.46 -3.13
C ALA A 116 10.79 8.24 -2.70
N TRP A 117 10.01 7.43 -3.44
CA TRP A 117 8.68 6.99 -3.00
C TRP A 117 8.72 6.16 -1.72
N THR A 118 9.68 5.24 -1.56
CA THR A 118 9.88 4.49 -0.31
C THR A 118 10.09 5.43 0.88
N LEU A 119 10.96 6.43 0.75
CA LEU A 119 11.24 7.39 1.82
C LEU A 119 10.01 8.27 2.10
N PHE A 120 9.38 8.81 1.07
CA PHE A 120 8.20 9.66 1.21
C PHE A 120 7.04 8.93 1.86
N SER A 121 6.68 7.74 1.36
CA SER A 121 5.60 6.92 1.92
C SER A 121 5.91 6.45 3.34
N GLY A 122 7.17 6.06 3.62
CA GLY A 122 7.62 5.74 4.97
C GLY A 122 7.45 6.91 5.93
N GLY A 123 7.82 8.13 5.51
CA GLY A 123 7.62 9.35 6.31
C GLY A 123 6.15 9.61 6.63
N VAL A 124 5.26 9.48 5.63
CA VAL A 124 3.81 9.57 5.83
C VAL A 124 3.30 8.51 6.82
N CYS A 125 3.78 7.27 6.72
CA CYS A 125 3.44 6.20 7.66
C CYS A 125 3.88 6.52 9.10
N PHE A 126 5.06 7.11 9.31
CA PHE A 126 5.52 7.57 10.63
C PHE A 126 4.63 8.69 11.19
N LEU A 127 4.16 9.62 10.36
CA LEU A 127 3.23 10.66 10.79
C LEU A 127 1.86 10.08 11.18
N PHE A 128 1.33 9.14 10.41
CA PHE A 128 0.11 8.41 10.81
C PHE A 128 0.32 7.62 12.11
N LEU A 129 1.46 6.95 12.26
CA LEU A 129 1.79 6.23 13.49
C LEU A 129 1.86 7.20 14.69
N THR A 130 2.44 8.38 14.50
CA THR A 130 2.44 9.45 15.51
C THR A 130 1.02 9.83 15.91
N ALA A 131 0.15 10.08 14.92
CA ALA A 131 -1.24 10.47 15.17
C ALA A 131 -2.01 9.37 15.90
N PHE A 132 -1.91 8.11 15.47
CA PHE A 132 -2.59 7.00 16.12
C PHE A 132 -2.07 6.73 17.53
N TYR A 133 -0.75 6.76 17.73
CA TYR A 133 -0.15 6.61 19.05
C TYR A 133 -0.61 7.73 20.00
N TRP A 134 -0.65 8.98 19.52
CA TRP A 134 -1.15 10.08 20.34
C TRP A 134 -2.64 9.92 20.68
N ILE A 135 -3.50 9.58 19.72
CA ILE A 135 -4.95 9.43 19.95
C ILE A 135 -5.26 8.26 20.90
N ILE A 136 -4.61 7.11 20.68
CA ILE A 136 -4.94 5.85 21.37
C ILE A 136 -4.19 5.76 22.71
N ASP A 137 -2.87 5.92 22.70
CA ASP A 137 -2.04 5.66 23.87
C ASP A 137 -1.94 6.85 24.83
N VAL A 138 -1.88 8.08 24.29
CA VAL A 138 -1.74 9.30 25.11
C VAL A 138 -3.09 9.90 25.48
N ALA A 139 -3.94 10.17 24.49
CA ALA A 139 -5.24 10.78 24.70
C ALA A 139 -6.31 9.77 25.16
N LYS A 140 -6.00 8.47 25.18
CA LYS A 140 -6.90 7.38 25.60
C LYS A 140 -8.27 7.37 24.89
N LYS A 141 -8.30 7.85 23.63
CA LYS A 141 -9.50 7.84 22.78
C LYS A 141 -9.47 6.64 21.84
N ASP A 142 -9.70 5.45 22.37
CA ASP A 142 -9.52 4.19 21.64
C ASP A 142 -10.82 3.50 21.21
N ARG A 143 -12.00 3.98 21.63
CA ARG A 143 -13.30 3.32 21.33
C ARG A 143 -13.54 3.09 19.84
N TRP A 144 -13.24 4.08 18.99
CA TRP A 144 -13.37 3.98 17.54
C TRP A 144 -12.33 3.03 16.91
N SER A 145 -11.20 2.82 17.59
CA SER A 145 -10.14 1.91 17.13
C SER A 145 -10.59 0.45 17.13
N PHE A 146 -11.66 0.10 17.86
CA PHE A 146 -12.17 -1.28 17.87
C PHE A 146 -12.50 -1.79 16.47
N PHE A 147 -13.17 -0.97 15.66
CA PHE A 147 -13.51 -1.33 14.28
C PHE A 147 -12.27 -1.69 13.46
N LEU A 148 -11.23 -0.85 13.54
CA LEU A 148 -9.96 -1.05 12.83
C LEU A 148 -9.14 -2.20 13.43
N LYS A 149 -9.19 -2.39 14.74
CA LYS A 149 -8.47 -3.45 15.47
C LYS A 149 -8.96 -4.83 15.04
N VAL A 150 -10.27 -5.02 14.86
CA VAL A 150 -10.85 -6.27 14.37
C VAL A 150 -10.24 -6.67 13.02
N ILE A 151 -10.08 -5.71 12.11
CA ILE A 151 -9.45 -5.94 10.81
C ILE A 151 -7.95 -6.18 10.97
N GLY A 152 -7.26 -5.33 11.74
CA GLY A 152 -5.80 -5.35 11.85
C GLY A 152 -5.24 -6.63 12.48
N VAL A 153 -5.88 -7.16 13.52
CA VAL A 153 -5.43 -8.39 14.21
C VAL A 153 -5.58 -9.63 13.31
N ASN A 154 -6.48 -9.58 12.32
CA ASN A 154 -6.70 -10.63 11.32
C ASN A 154 -6.35 -10.16 9.89
N SER A 155 -5.31 -9.34 9.74
CA SER A 155 -4.95 -8.70 8.47
C SER A 155 -4.68 -9.68 7.32
N ILE A 156 -4.06 -10.85 7.60
CA ILE A 156 -3.86 -11.90 6.60
C ILE A 156 -5.20 -12.49 6.15
N ALA A 157 -6.10 -12.79 7.09
CA ALA A 157 -7.43 -13.29 6.77
C ALA A 157 -8.21 -12.26 5.95
N ALA A 158 -8.14 -10.99 6.33
CA ALA A 158 -8.78 -9.89 5.62
C ALA A 158 -8.27 -9.80 4.16
N TYR A 159 -6.96 -9.93 3.94
CA TYR A 159 -6.37 -9.96 2.60
C TYR A 159 -6.91 -11.13 1.76
N VAL A 160 -6.91 -12.34 2.33
CA VAL A 160 -7.40 -13.55 1.64
C VAL A 160 -8.90 -13.47 1.34
N ILE A 161 -9.70 -12.89 2.24
CA ILE A 161 -11.14 -12.67 1.99
C ILE A 161 -11.34 -11.68 0.84
N ALA A 162 -10.62 -10.56 0.87
CA ALA A 162 -10.78 -9.49 -0.11
C ALA A 162 -10.31 -9.89 -1.53
N ASP A 163 -9.21 -10.64 -1.64
CA ASP A 163 -8.57 -10.97 -2.93
C ASP A 163 -8.75 -12.45 -3.36
N GLY A 164 -9.03 -13.34 -2.41
CA GLY A 164 -9.25 -14.78 -2.65
C GLY A 164 -10.64 -15.15 -3.17
N GLY A 165 -11.42 -14.17 -3.66
CA GLY A 165 -12.72 -14.39 -4.30
C GLY A 165 -13.94 -14.36 -3.36
N ILE A 166 -13.77 -14.19 -2.05
CA ILE A 166 -14.91 -14.05 -1.12
C ILE A 166 -15.62 -12.71 -1.33
N ARG A 167 -14.86 -11.65 -1.64
CA ARG A 167 -15.42 -10.34 -2.02
C ARG A 167 -16.43 -10.44 -3.17
N THR A 168 -16.10 -11.14 -4.25
CA THR A 168 -16.98 -11.30 -5.43
C THR A 168 -18.16 -12.21 -5.12
N PHE A 169 -17.97 -13.22 -4.26
CA PHE A 169 -19.07 -14.02 -3.75
C PHE A 169 -20.09 -13.17 -2.99
N PHE A 170 -19.65 -12.32 -2.05
CA PHE A 170 -20.55 -11.42 -1.31
C PHE A 170 -21.27 -10.43 -2.22
N ASP A 171 -20.55 -9.77 -3.14
CA ASP A 171 -21.16 -8.85 -4.09
C ASP A 171 -22.26 -9.54 -4.93
N ARG A 172 -21.98 -10.73 -5.46
CA ARG A 172 -22.97 -11.51 -6.21
C ARG A 172 -24.16 -11.94 -5.36
N SER A 173 -23.92 -12.40 -4.12
CA SER A 173 -24.99 -12.78 -3.20
C SER A 173 -25.90 -11.60 -2.87
N LEU A 174 -25.35 -10.40 -2.68
CA LEU A 174 -26.15 -9.19 -2.46
C LEU A 174 -27.06 -8.90 -3.67
N HIS A 175 -26.55 -9.00 -4.90
CA HIS A 175 -27.36 -8.80 -6.12
C HIS A 175 -28.47 -9.87 -6.28
N ILE A 176 -28.23 -11.10 -5.82
CA ILE A 176 -29.24 -12.17 -5.85
C ILE A 176 -30.35 -11.91 -4.82
N HIS A 177 -29.98 -11.54 -3.59
CA HIS A 177 -30.94 -11.47 -2.47
C HIS A 177 -31.62 -10.10 -2.32
N LEU A 178 -30.95 -9.01 -2.68
CA LEU A 178 -31.48 -7.65 -2.58
C LEU A 178 -31.99 -7.10 -3.93
N GLY A 179 -31.73 -7.84 -5.01
CA GLY A 179 -32.13 -7.48 -6.37
C GLY A 179 -31.09 -6.63 -7.11
N GLN A 180 -31.08 -6.68 -8.44
CA GLN A 180 -30.04 -6.07 -9.29
C GLN A 180 -29.91 -4.54 -9.20
N GLY A 181 -30.84 -3.85 -8.53
CA GLY A 181 -30.83 -2.40 -8.37
C GLY A 181 -30.54 -1.92 -6.95
N PHE A 182 -30.18 -2.81 -6.01
CA PHE A 182 -29.97 -2.41 -4.60
C PHE A 182 -28.81 -1.41 -4.46
N ASP A 183 -27.78 -1.54 -5.29
CA ASP A 183 -26.61 -0.67 -5.28
C ASP A 183 -26.98 0.76 -5.73
N GLN A 184 -28.00 0.90 -6.56
CA GLN A 184 -28.49 2.18 -7.09
C GLN A 184 -29.47 2.92 -6.17
N LEU A 185 -29.60 2.52 -4.90
CA LEU A 185 -30.50 3.17 -3.91
C LEU A 185 -30.35 4.70 -3.85
N PHE A 186 -29.15 5.23 -4.07
CA PHE A 186 -28.86 6.68 -4.09
C PHE A 186 -28.52 7.21 -5.49
N GLY A 187 -28.74 6.41 -6.54
CA GLY A 187 -28.38 6.71 -7.92
C GLY A 187 -27.11 5.98 -8.38
N SER A 188 -26.93 5.87 -9.69
CA SER A 188 -25.83 5.12 -10.33
C SER A 188 -24.43 5.62 -9.94
N ALA A 189 -24.30 6.91 -9.63
CA ALA A 189 -23.04 7.50 -9.16
C ALA A 189 -22.56 6.90 -7.83
N TYR A 190 -23.47 6.40 -6.99
CA TYR A 190 -23.16 5.84 -5.67
C TYR A 190 -23.19 4.31 -5.63
N ALA A 191 -23.47 3.65 -6.76
CA ALA A 191 -23.58 2.19 -6.83
C ALA A 191 -22.37 1.45 -6.23
N THR A 192 -21.16 1.86 -6.62
CA THR A 192 -19.92 1.28 -6.10
C THR A 192 -19.73 1.54 -4.60
N LEU A 193 -20.19 2.70 -4.09
CA LEU A 193 -20.10 3.02 -2.67
C LEU A 193 -21.06 2.16 -1.85
N VAL A 194 -22.30 2.00 -2.32
CA VAL A 194 -23.33 1.20 -1.63
C VAL A 194 -22.93 -0.28 -1.59
N SER A 195 -22.64 -0.88 -2.75
CA SER A 195 -22.20 -2.27 -2.78
C SER A 195 -20.90 -2.47 -1.98
N GLY A 196 -19.88 -1.62 -2.20
CA GLY A 196 -18.61 -1.71 -1.49
C GLY A 196 -18.74 -1.61 0.02
N SER A 197 -19.65 -0.76 0.52
CA SER A 197 -19.90 -0.61 1.97
C SER A 197 -20.55 -1.84 2.57
N LEU A 198 -21.51 -2.45 1.86
CA LEU A 198 -22.18 -3.67 2.31
C LEU A 198 -21.23 -4.87 2.28
N VAL A 199 -20.42 -5.00 1.23
CA VAL A 199 -19.40 -6.04 1.15
C VAL A 199 -18.38 -5.87 2.27
N LEU A 200 -17.88 -4.65 2.51
CA LEU A 200 -16.97 -4.38 3.63
C LEU A 200 -17.60 -4.70 4.99
N LEU A 201 -18.90 -4.42 5.17
CA LEU A 201 -19.63 -4.77 6.39
C LEU A 201 -19.68 -6.29 6.59
N LEU A 202 -19.97 -7.06 5.53
CA LEU A 202 -19.99 -8.52 5.58
C LEU A 202 -18.61 -9.10 5.89
N GLU A 203 -17.57 -8.60 5.23
CA GLU A 203 -16.17 -8.97 5.53
C GLU A 203 -15.82 -8.64 6.98
N TRP A 204 -16.20 -7.46 7.47
CA TRP A 204 -15.98 -7.07 8.86
C TRP A 204 -16.72 -7.98 9.84
N LEU A 205 -17.96 -8.40 9.54
CA LEU A 205 -18.70 -9.34 10.38
C LEU A 205 -18.01 -10.69 10.49
N VAL A 206 -17.44 -11.20 9.40
CA VAL A 206 -16.62 -12.42 9.42
C VAL A 206 -15.39 -12.23 10.30
N LEU A 207 -14.65 -11.13 10.11
CA LEU A 207 -13.45 -10.83 10.91
C LEU A 207 -13.79 -10.60 12.39
N HIS A 208 -14.94 -9.99 12.68
CA HIS A 208 -15.44 -9.78 14.03
C HIS A 208 -15.84 -11.09 14.69
N TRP A 209 -16.45 -12.02 13.95
CA TRP A 209 -16.71 -13.38 14.43
C TRP A 209 -15.38 -14.09 14.76
N MET A 210 -14.39 -14.04 13.87
CA MET A 210 -13.05 -14.60 14.13
C MET A 210 -12.42 -13.98 15.39
N TYR A 211 -12.51 -12.67 15.54
CA TYR A 211 -12.02 -11.94 16.71
C TYR A 211 -12.70 -12.42 18.01
N LYS A 212 -14.03 -12.57 18.01
CA LYS A 212 -14.78 -13.10 19.17
C LYS A 212 -14.40 -14.55 19.50
N GLN A 213 -14.16 -15.37 18.49
CA GLN A 213 -13.70 -16.75 18.66
C GLN A 213 -12.20 -16.87 18.98
N LYS A 214 -11.47 -15.75 19.06
CA LYS A 214 -10.01 -15.69 19.26
C LYS A 214 -9.22 -16.46 18.19
N ILE A 215 -9.75 -16.54 16.97
CA ILE A 215 -9.06 -17.13 15.82
C ILE A 215 -8.20 -16.05 15.18
N PHE A 216 -6.88 -16.25 15.20
CA PHE A 216 -5.90 -15.30 14.67
C PHE A 216 -4.95 -16.03 13.72
N ILE A 217 -5.09 -15.75 12.42
CA ILE A 217 -4.22 -16.35 11.39
C ILE A 217 -2.87 -15.63 11.41
N LYS A 218 -1.79 -16.40 11.58
CA LYS A 218 -0.39 -15.94 11.60
C LYS A 218 0.44 -16.83 10.68
N ILE A 219 1.50 -16.26 10.10
CA ILE A 219 2.50 -16.97 9.28
C ILE A 219 3.81 -17.00 10.07
#